data_AF-A0A4Q0P0K6-F1
#
_entry.id   AF-A0A4Q0P0K6-F1
#
_cell.length_a   1.000
_cell.length_b   1.000
_cell.length_c   1.000
_cell.angle_alpha   90.00
_cell.angle_beta   90.00
_cell.angle_gamma   90.00
#
_symmetry.space_group_name_H-M   'P 1'
#
loop_
_entity.id
_entity.type
_entity.pdbx_description
1 polymer ?
#
loop_
_entity_poly.entity_id
_entity_poly.type
_entity_poly.pdbx_seq_one_letter_code
_entity_poly.pdbx_strand_id
1 'polypeptide(L)'
;MAEFVSEMATTLLHEGIHAEIFKYVNDHQGDIDPEDRTNLLYYYFYYKSDNSNSLETIYAQHQYMADNYIIPIAKTIRLLDNNRYDLEFYLAFAWEGLIKYGYDGYYDNGEWKSLTKEENSQCYENKKQVNNTTDFGSDCISLN
;
A
#
# COMPACT_ATOMS: atom_id res chain seq x y z
N MET A 1 8.63 -20.61 2.58
CA MET A 1 7.23 -20.77 2.12
C MET A 1 6.29 -19.79 2.81
N ALA A 2 6.40 -19.56 4.12
CA ALA A 2 5.63 -18.53 4.82
C ALA A 2 5.90 -17.10 4.29
N GLU A 3 7.16 -16.80 3.93
CA GLU A 3 7.55 -15.57 3.20
C GLU A 3 6.69 -15.30 1.95
N PHE A 4 6.41 -16.33 1.14
CA PHE A 4 5.63 -16.19 -0.10
C PHE A 4 4.16 -15.83 0.16
N VAL A 5 3.58 -16.30 1.28
CA VAL A 5 2.16 -16.07 1.59
C VAL A 5 1.93 -14.62 2.03
N SER A 6 2.83 -14.05 2.84
CA SER A 6 2.75 -12.64 3.25
C SER A 6 2.94 -11.68 2.06
N GLU A 7 3.83 -12.01 1.13
CA GLU A 7 4.03 -11.23 -0.11
C GLU A 7 2.82 -11.33 -1.05
N MET A 8 2.20 -12.51 -1.16
CA MET A 8 0.98 -12.67 -1.94
C MET A 8 -0.18 -11.88 -1.33
N ALA A 9 -0.35 -11.92 0.00
CA ALA A 9 -1.37 -11.13 0.68
C ALA A 9 -1.16 -9.62 0.46
N THR A 10 0.09 -9.17 0.56
CA THR A 10 0.48 -7.77 0.28
C THR A 10 0.13 -7.37 -1.14
N THR A 11 0.47 -8.21 -2.13
CA THR A 11 0.16 -7.99 -3.55
C THR A 11 -1.35 -7.92 -3.78
N LEU A 12 -2.13 -8.84 -3.20
CA LEU A 12 -3.59 -8.84 -3.33
C LEU A 12 -4.22 -7.58 -2.75
N LEU A 13 -3.72 -7.08 -1.62
CA LEU A 13 -4.18 -5.82 -1.03
C LEU A 13 -3.83 -4.63 -1.94
N HIS A 14 -2.59 -4.57 -2.45
CA HIS A 14 -2.13 -3.52 -3.35
C HIS A 14 -3.00 -3.43 -4.62
N GLU A 15 -3.16 -4.54 -5.33
CA GLU A 15 -3.96 -4.60 -6.55
C GLU A 15 -5.46 -4.43 -6.28
N GLY A 16 -5.95 -4.88 -5.12
CA GLY A 16 -7.32 -4.65 -4.67
C GLY A 16 -7.65 -3.17 -4.51
N ILE A 17 -6.71 -2.38 -3.96
CA ILE A 17 -6.86 -0.93 -3.83
C ILE A 17 -6.85 -0.25 -5.21
N HIS A 18 -5.97 -0.66 -6.12
CA HIS A 18 -6.02 -0.18 -7.52
C HIS A 18 -7.40 -0.42 -8.15
N ALA A 19 -7.96 -1.62 -7.97
CA ALA A 19 -9.28 -1.96 -8.50
C ALA A 19 -10.40 -1.11 -7.88
N GLU A 20 -10.34 -0.82 -6.58
CA GLU A 20 -11.30 0.05 -5.89
C GLU A 20 -11.22 1.48 -6.42
N ILE A 21 -10.01 2.03 -6.55
CA ILE A 21 -9.79 3.37 -7.11
C ILE A 21 -10.32 3.46 -8.54
N PHE A 22 -9.97 2.48 -9.38
CA PHE A 22 -10.42 2.42 -10.77
C PHE A 22 -11.95 2.42 -10.86
N LYS A 23 -12.61 1.57 -10.04
CA LYS A 23 -14.07 1.50 -9.98
C LYS A 23 -14.66 2.86 -9.59
N TYR A 24 -14.13 3.49 -8.53
CA TYR A 24 -14.62 4.78 -8.07
C TYR A 24 -14.51 5.85 -9.16
N VAL A 25 -13.34 6.00 -9.79
CA VAL A 25 -13.12 7.00 -10.83
C VAL A 25 -14.00 6.73 -12.05
N ASN A 26 -14.15 5.45 -12.45
CA ASN A 26 -15.01 5.06 -13.56
C ASN A 26 -16.47 5.45 -13.31
N ASP A 27 -16.99 5.15 -12.11
CA ASP A 27 -18.40 5.33 -11.77
C ASP A 27 -18.79 6.82 -11.67
N HIS A 28 -17.83 7.73 -11.52
CA HIS A 28 -18.09 9.15 -11.23
C HIS A 28 -17.65 10.13 -12.33
N GLN A 29 -17.23 9.74 -13.53
CA GLN A 29 -16.67 10.65 -14.58
C GLN A 29 -17.53 11.86 -15.07
N GLY A 30 -18.66 12.23 -14.45
CA GLY A 30 -19.53 13.34 -14.89
C GLY A 30 -19.99 14.32 -13.81
N ASP A 31 -20.38 13.83 -12.62
CA ASP A 31 -20.83 14.63 -11.47
C ASP A 31 -20.10 14.11 -10.23
N ILE A 32 -18.92 14.67 -9.95
CA ILE A 32 -18.11 14.26 -8.80
C ILE A 32 -18.26 15.31 -7.71
N ASP A 33 -18.75 14.91 -6.54
CA ASP A 33 -18.50 15.65 -5.31
C ASP A 33 -17.04 15.38 -4.91
N PRO A 34 -16.14 16.37 -5.01
CA PRO A 34 -14.76 16.18 -4.64
C PRO A 34 -14.60 15.83 -3.16
N GLU A 35 -15.53 16.22 -2.29
CA GLU A 35 -15.43 16.02 -0.84
C GLU A 35 -15.49 14.55 -0.41
N ASP A 36 -16.11 13.66 -1.21
CA ASP A 36 -16.21 12.22 -0.89
C ASP A 36 -14.86 11.49 -1.03
N ARG A 37 -13.94 12.03 -1.85
CA ARG A 37 -12.61 11.47 -2.13
C ARG A 37 -11.61 12.58 -2.53
N THR A 38 -11.52 13.67 -1.77
CA THR A 38 -10.78 14.90 -2.13
C THR A 38 -9.35 14.63 -2.56
N ASN A 39 -8.64 13.80 -1.80
CA ASN A 39 -7.24 13.49 -2.08
C ASN A 39 -7.05 12.67 -3.37
N LEU A 40 -7.96 11.74 -3.68
CA LEU A 40 -7.86 10.91 -4.89
C LEU A 40 -8.03 11.75 -6.15
N LEU A 41 -9.09 12.56 -6.20
CA LEU A 41 -9.41 13.39 -7.36
C LEU A 41 -8.42 14.55 -7.50
N TYR A 42 -7.93 15.07 -6.39
CA TYR A 42 -6.81 16.03 -6.38
C TYR A 42 -5.62 15.46 -7.15
N TYR A 43 -5.20 14.23 -6.88
CA TYR A 43 -4.07 13.63 -7.59
C TYR A 43 -4.37 13.41 -9.07
N TYR A 44 -5.59 12.99 -9.42
CA TYR A 44 -5.96 12.82 -10.82
C TYR A 44 -5.88 14.15 -11.60
N PHE A 45 -6.39 15.23 -11.04
CA PHE A 45 -6.27 16.55 -11.67
C PHE A 45 -4.84 17.09 -11.67
N TYR A 46 -4.09 16.89 -10.58
CA TYR A 46 -2.70 17.32 -10.44
C TYR A 46 -1.81 16.70 -11.51
N TYR A 47 -1.90 15.37 -11.70
CA TYR A 47 -1.14 14.65 -12.71
C TYR A 47 -1.76 14.74 -14.11
N LYS A 48 -2.93 15.37 -14.27
CA LYS A 48 -3.73 15.37 -15.51
C LYS A 48 -4.02 13.95 -15.99
N SER A 49 -4.27 13.04 -15.06
CA SER A 49 -4.54 11.65 -15.35
C SER A 49 -5.99 11.43 -15.75
N ASP A 50 -6.21 10.38 -16.50
CA ASP A 50 -7.52 9.86 -16.89
C ASP A 50 -7.76 8.50 -16.23
N ASN A 51 -8.88 7.84 -16.51
CA ASN A 51 -9.08 6.48 -16.03
C ASN A 51 -8.50 5.46 -17.02
N SER A 52 -7.19 5.55 -17.27
CA SER A 52 -6.48 4.68 -18.20
C SER A 52 -5.20 4.12 -17.56
N ASN A 53 -4.43 3.31 -18.31
CA ASN A 53 -3.13 2.81 -17.83
C ASN A 53 -1.98 3.76 -18.19
N SER A 54 -2.23 5.09 -18.18
CA SER A 54 -1.24 6.12 -18.45
C SER A 54 -0.27 6.30 -17.28
N LEU A 55 0.93 6.83 -17.54
CA LEU A 55 1.92 7.08 -16.49
C LEU A 55 1.34 7.99 -15.42
N GLU A 56 0.65 9.05 -15.83
CA GLU A 56 -0.03 10.02 -14.99
C GLU A 56 -1.03 9.35 -14.05
N THR A 57 -1.81 8.39 -14.56
CA THR A 57 -2.78 7.61 -13.75
C THR A 57 -2.07 6.75 -12.73
N ILE A 58 -1.00 6.09 -13.15
CA ILE A 58 -0.15 5.30 -12.26
C ILE A 58 0.43 6.18 -11.14
N TYR A 59 0.90 7.39 -11.45
CA TYR A 59 1.39 8.32 -10.42
C TYR A 59 0.27 8.76 -9.46
N ALA A 60 -0.90 9.12 -9.99
CA ALA A 60 -2.02 9.58 -9.18
C ALA A 60 -2.51 8.49 -8.22
N GLN A 61 -2.69 7.26 -8.72
CA GLN A 61 -3.11 6.12 -7.92
C GLN A 61 -2.09 5.77 -6.84
N HIS A 62 -0.83 5.62 -7.21
CA HIS A 62 0.20 5.23 -6.25
C HIS A 62 0.49 6.32 -5.21
N GLN A 63 0.45 7.61 -5.58
CA GLN A 63 0.60 8.68 -4.60
C GLN A 63 -0.59 8.69 -3.62
N TYR A 64 -1.81 8.52 -4.12
CA TYR A 64 -2.98 8.36 -3.26
C TYR A 64 -2.85 7.14 -2.33
N MET A 65 -2.29 6.03 -2.82
CA MET A 65 -2.00 4.85 -2.02
C MET A 65 -0.95 5.10 -0.94
N ALA A 66 0.14 5.79 -1.27
CA ALA A 66 1.19 6.17 -0.32
C ALA A 66 0.64 7.03 0.82
N ASP A 67 -0.27 7.95 0.53
CA ASP A 67 -0.84 8.85 1.53
C ASP A 67 -1.88 8.19 2.44
N ASN A 68 -2.63 7.20 1.94
CA ASN A 68 -3.84 6.71 2.62
C ASN A 68 -3.76 5.25 3.05
N TYR A 69 -2.95 4.42 2.39
CA TYR A 69 -3.04 2.96 2.50
C TYR A 69 -1.79 2.27 3.07
N ILE A 70 -0.69 2.98 3.29
CA ILE A 70 0.51 2.38 3.92
C ILE A 70 0.19 1.78 5.29
N ILE A 71 -0.39 2.57 6.19
CA ILE A 71 -0.74 2.10 7.54
C ILE A 71 -1.84 1.02 7.51
N PRO A 72 -2.95 1.16 6.74
CA PRO A 72 -3.94 0.09 6.59
C PRO A 72 -3.39 -1.24 6.07
N ILE A 73 -2.53 -1.22 5.04
CA ILE A 73 -1.92 -2.45 4.50
C ILE A 73 -1.05 -3.09 5.57
N ALA A 74 -0.14 -2.33 6.19
CA ALA A 74 0.76 -2.84 7.22
C ALA A 74 0.00 -3.44 8.42
N LYS A 75 -1.08 -2.78 8.88
CA LYS A 75 -1.95 -3.31 9.94
C LYS A 75 -2.64 -4.61 9.54
N THR A 76 -3.05 -4.73 8.28
CA THR A 76 -3.71 -5.93 7.77
C THR A 76 -2.74 -7.11 7.71
N ILE A 77 -1.53 -6.91 7.17
CA ILE A 77 -0.50 -7.96 7.17
C ILE A 77 -0.11 -8.35 8.60
N ARG A 78 0.05 -7.36 9.49
CA ARG A 78 0.29 -7.61 10.91
C ARG A 78 -0.81 -8.47 11.54
N LEU A 79 -2.07 -8.19 11.25
CA LEU A 79 -3.19 -8.97 11.76
C LEU A 79 -3.17 -10.42 11.24
N LEU A 80 -2.86 -10.61 9.96
CA LEU A 80 -2.71 -11.94 9.34
C LEU A 80 -1.56 -12.73 9.98
N ASP A 81 -0.48 -12.05 10.32
CA ASP A 81 0.66 -12.61 11.07
C ASP A 81 0.44 -12.57 12.60
N ASN A 82 -0.82 -12.63 13.05
CA ASN A 82 -1.20 -12.73 14.46
C ASN A 82 -0.61 -11.64 15.39
N ASN A 83 -0.32 -10.45 14.84
CA ASN A 83 0.22 -9.30 15.56
C ASN A 83 1.55 -9.59 16.29
N ARG A 84 2.37 -10.49 15.77
CA ARG A 84 3.61 -10.97 16.43
C ARG A 84 4.65 -9.88 16.69
N TYR A 85 4.76 -8.91 15.79
CA TYR A 85 5.67 -7.76 15.92
C TYR A 85 4.90 -6.43 15.95
N ASP A 86 5.62 -5.35 16.25
CA ASP A 86 5.08 -3.99 16.16
C ASP A 86 4.84 -3.57 14.70
N LEU A 87 4.03 -2.53 14.48
CA LEU A 87 3.57 -2.11 13.16
C LEU A 87 4.74 -1.80 12.19
N GLU A 88 5.82 -1.24 12.73
CA GLU A 88 7.04 -0.86 12.03
C GLU A 88 7.70 -2.06 11.34
N PHE A 89 7.42 -3.28 11.79
CA PHE A 89 7.90 -4.49 11.14
C PHE A 89 7.17 -4.83 9.85
N TYR A 90 5.96 -4.29 9.69
CA TYR A 90 5.08 -4.59 8.57
C TYR A 90 5.01 -3.45 7.54
N LEU A 91 5.60 -2.28 7.84
CA LEU A 91 5.61 -1.13 6.93
C LEU A 91 6.29 -1.42 5.60
N ALA A 92 7.35 -2.25 5.59
CA ALA A 92 8.04 -2.59 4.35
C ALA A 92 7.15 -3.33 3.36
N PHE A 93 6.24 -4.19 3.82
CA PHE A 93 5.25 -4.84 2.96
C PHE A 93 4.34 -3.79 2.30
N ALA A 94 3.85 -2.83 3.08
CA ALA A 94 2.99 -1.78 2.55
C ALA A 94 3.70 -0.86 1.54
N TRP A 95 5.00 -0.65 1.68
CA TRP A 95 5.81 0.14 0.76
C TRP A 95 6.22 -0.62 -0.52
N GLU A 96 5.94 -1.92 -0.64
CA GLU A 96 6.20 -2.65 -1.88
C GLU A 96 5.37 -2.08 -3.04
N GLY A 97 6.04 -1.79 -4.16
CA GLY A 97 5.43 -1.07 -5.29
C GLY A 97 5.27 0.44 -5.09
N LEU A 98 5.35 0.95 -3.84
CA LEU A 98 5.10 2.34 -3.49
C LEU A 98 6.34 3.13 -3.05
N ILE A 99 7.50 2.47 -2.87
CA ILE A 99 8.67 3.09 -2.21
C ILE A 99 9.14 4.39 -2.85
N LYS A 100 9.04 4.50 -4.18
CA LYS A 100 9.40 5.72 -4.91
C LYS A 100 8.58 6.92 -4.44
N TYR A 101 7.28 6.74 -4.25
CA TYR A 101 6.35 7.78 -3.83
C TYR A 101 6.62 8.18 -2.37
N GLY A 102 7.04 7.23 -1.53
CA GLY A 102 7.51 7.55 -0.19
C GLY A 102 8.78 8.42 -0.18
N TYR A 103 9.72 8.23 -1.13
CA TYR A 103 10.89 9.11 -1.28
C TYR A 103 10.53 10.49 -1.82
N ASP A 104 9.65 10.55 -2.81
CA ASP A 104 9.15 11.81 -3.38
C ASP A 104 8.33 12.62 -2.35
N GLY A 105 7.72 11.91 -1.40
CA GLY A 105 7.03 12.43 -0.22
C GLY A 105 5.58 11.96 -0.15
N TYR A 106 5.04 11.87 1.05
CA TYR A 106 3.69 11.38 1.32
C TYR A 106 3.12 12.04 2.58
N TYR A 107 1.79 12.02 2.71
CA TYR A 107 1.14 12.44 3.94
C TYR A 107 1.06 11.32 4.97
N ASP A 108 1.59 11.56 6.17
CA ASP A 108 1.43 10.72 7.33
C ASP A 108 0.71 11.50 8.43
N ASN A 109 -0.52 11.11 8.75
CA ASN A 109 -1.39 11.79 9.72
C ASN A 109 -1.52 13.32 9.48
N GLY A 110 -1.56 13.73 8.21
CA GLY A 110 -1.69 15.13 7.81
C GLY A 110 -0.37 15.90 7.74
N GLU A 111 0.76 15.30 8.07
CA GLU A 111 2.09 15.89 7.90
C GLU A 111 2.76 15.34 6.64
N TRP A 112 3.28 16.25 5.80
CA TRP A 112 4.09 15.85 4.65
C TRP A 112 5.47 15.38 5.11
N LYS A 113 5.82 14.13 4.79
CA LYS A 113 7.08 13.49 5.14
C LYS A 113 7.70 12.85 3.90
N SER A 114 8.99 12.54 3.97
CA SER A 114 9.68 11.73 2.96
C SER A 114 10.44 10.62 3.66
N LEU A 115 10.39 9.42 3.08
CA LEU A 115 11.21 8.32 3.55
C LEU A 115 12.69 8.65 3.35
N THR A 116 13.50 8.32 4.34
CA THR A 116 14.95 8.31 4.22
C THR A 116 15.43 6.93 3.76
N LYS A 117 16.67 6.87 3.26
CA LYS A 117 17.29 5.58 2.89
C LYS A 117 17.46 4.68 4.10
N GLU A 118 17.75 5.29 5.24
CA GLU A 118 17.92 4.65 6.53
C GLU A 118 16.60 4.01 7.00
N GLU A 119 15.49 4.76 6.97
CA GLU A 119 14.16 4.24 7.32
C GLU A 119 13.73 3.10 6.39
N ASN A 120 13.95 3.24 5.09
CA ASN A 120 13.68 2.17 4.13
C ASN A 120 14.53 0.93 4.43
N SER A 121 15.82 1.11 4.72
CA SER A 121 16.71 -0.01 5.04
C SER A 121 16.27 -0.73 6.32
N GLN A 122 15.85 0.02 7.34
CA GLN A 122 15.31 -0.55 8.57
C GLN A 122 13.99 -1.31 8.31
N CYS A 123 13.11 -0.77 7.47
CA CYS A 123 11.89 -1.47 7.07
C CYS A 123 12.22 -2.82 6.43
N TYR A 124 13.19 -2.88 5.50
CA TYR A 124 13.61 -4.13 4.88
C TYR A 124 14.18 -5.15 5.87
N GLU A 125 15.00 -4.73 6.83
CA GLU A 125 15.51 -5.63 7.86
C GLU A 125 14.40 -6.16 8.77
N ASN A 126 13.43 -5.32 9.14
CA ASN A 126 12.28 -5.76 9.90
C ASN A 126 11.43 -6.77 9.12
N LYS A 127 11.18 -6.51 7.82
CA LYS A 127 10.46 -7.43 6.93
C LYS A 127 11.14 -8.80 6.88
N LYS A 128 12.48 -8.84 6.74
CA LYS A 128 13.24 -10.10 6.77
C LYS A 128 13.01 -10.86 8.07
N GLN A 129 12.98 -10.16 9.21
CA GLN A 129 12.72 -10.80 10.49
C GLN A 129 11.32 -11.42 10.55
N VAL A 130 10.30 -10.73 10.04
CA VAL A 130 8.94 -11.28 9.90
C VAL A 130 8.97 -12.53 9.01
N ASN A 131 9.50 -12.42 7.78
CA ASN A 131 9.54 -13.50 6.80
C ASN A 131 10.28 -14.75 7.31
N ASN A 132 11.36 -14.57 8.06
CA ASN A 132 12.17 -15.67 8.59
C ASN A 132 11.50 -16.43 9.73
N THR A 133 10.51 -15.84 10.39
CA THR A 133 9.94 -16.38 11.62
C THR A 133 8.44 -16.65 11.52
N THR A 134 7.76 -16.08 10.53
CA THR A 134 6.30 -16.20 10.36
C THR A 134 5.88 -17.64 10.09
N ASP A 135 4.75 -18.01 10.69
CA ASP A 135 4.01 -19.26 10.50
C ASP A 135 2.71 -19.03 9.71
N PHE A 136 2.44 -17.79 9.27
CA PHE A 136 1.28 -17.48 8.46
C PHE A 136 1.27 -18.29 7.16
N GLY A 137 0.15 -18.97 6.90
CA GLY A 137 -0.01 -19.87 5.75
C GLY A 137 0.65 -21.24 5.89
N SER A 138 1.31 -21.55 7.01
CA SER A 138 1.87 -22.90 7.25
C SER A 138 0.79 -23.98 7.38
N ASP A 139 -0.40 -23.61 7.86
CA ASP A 139 -1.57 -24.50 8.01
C ASP A 139 -2.30 -24.80 6.69
N CYS A 140 -1.98 -24.10 5.59
CA CYS A 140 -2.59 -24.37 4.29
C CYS A 140 -2.15 -25.71 3.66
N ILE A 141 -1.27 -26.47 4.34
CA ILE A 141 -0.68 -27.73 3.86
C ILE A 141 -1.10 -28.92 4.74
N SER A 142 -1.69 -28.71 5.92
CA SER A 142 -2.04 -29.78 6.86
C SER A 142 -3.38 -30.49 6.58
N LEU A 143 -4.03 -30.19 5.45
CA LEU A 143 -5.16 -30.97 4.95
C LEU A 143 -4.65 -32.17 4.15
N ASN A 144 -4.17 -33.20 4.86
CA ASN A 144 -4.03 -34.56 4.33
C ASN A 144 -5.20 -35.43 4.79
#